data_AF-A0A2M4BJ35-F1
#
_entry.id   AF-A0A2M4BJ35-F1
#
_cell.length_a   1.000
_cell.length_b   1.000
_cell.length_c   1.000
_cell.angle_alpha   90.00
_cell.angle_beta   90.00
_cell.angle_gamma   90.00
#
_symmetry.space_group_name_H-M   'P 1'
#
loop_
_entity.id
_entity.type
_entity.pdbx_description
1 polymer ?
#
loop_
_entity_poly.entity_id
_entity_poly.type
_entity_poly.pdbx_seq_one_letter_code
_entity_poly.pdbx_strand_id
1 'polypeptide(L)'
;MTFDSERKKRLEMCCGVYGTNSNNGATAKLGERRRRQSSTSSDHSVAGGSRRRTRTESQCEPQPPSAPASQSSAQPSLWWNDRQTKKCNVFIIFASGALFSMVAFALLSFIPTPQHPPTNRPANGRALFASNPRHLPAGSMLRLADETRVMEPYLPVRKQSLPHPDQERTATPSSDSVTNEQEALGSLKMALEMKLSGKDDKALRLFQHALALSPRHPEILTKYGEFLEHNQQDVVSADQYYTQALTVNPYYSEALANRERTAQIVEQMDAKRFEQLDRKRDALSAVHLSNMALKRAEKEAYIQHIYHSVGIEGNTMSLAQTRSVLETRMAVDGKSIDEHNEILGLDAALKYINATLVNKNDYITLKDILEIHRRVLGHVDPIEGGEFRRTQVYVGGHIPPGPGDLAILMGRFENWLNSEQVFLMHPVKYAAMAHYKLVHIHPFSDGNGRTSRLLMNTLLMRAGYPPVIIQKQHRHKYYDFLQLANEGDIRPFVRFIADCTERTLDLYLWATSELSHPVPLLAQDSMDEGMPLINSFDGSEGGSGAGDTIRIGVI
;
A
#
# COMPACT_ATOMS: atom_id res chain seq x y z
N MET A 1 21.42 0.37 -6.29
CA MET A 1 20.10 0.36 -6.95
C MET A 1 20.16 1.41 -8.06
N THR A 2 19.73 1.05 -9.26
CA THR A 2 19.87 1.89 -10.47
C THR A 2 18.52 1.95 -11.17
N PHE A 3 17.82 3.07 -11.01
CA PHE A 3 16.61 3.37 -11.77
C PHE A 3 17.00 3.79 -13.19
N ASP A 4 16.30 3.29 -14.21
CA ASP A 4 16.71 3.40 -15.60
C ASP A 4 16.08 4.60 -16.34
N SER A 5 16.83 5.08 -17.31
CA SER A 5 16.55 6.13 -18.30
C SER A 5 15.27 5.94 -19.13
N GLU A 6 14.73 4.72 -19.25
CA GLU A 6 13.53 4.45 -20.05
C GLU A 6 12.28 5.21 -19.58
N ARG A 7 12.17 5.55 -18.27
CA ARG A 7 10.94 6.10 -17.67
C ARG A 7 10.41 7.33 -18.43
N LYS A 8 11.29 8.18 -18.98
CA LYS A 8 10.89 9.39 -19.70
C LYS A 8 10.17 9.11 -21.03
N LYS A 9 10.47 8.00 -21.72
CA LYS A 9 9.82 7.63 -22.99
C LYS A 9 8.45 6.97 -22.81
N ARG A 10 8.13 6.44 -21.62
CA ARG A 10 6.84 5.77 -21.38
C ARG A 10 5.73 6.75 -20.99
N LEU A 11 6.05 7.84 -20.29
CA LEU A 11 5.09 8.90 -19.95
C LEU A 11 4.46 9.56 -21.19
N GLU A 12 5.25 9.82 -22.23
CA GLU A 12 4.78 10.38 -23.51
C GLU A 12 3.80 9.44 -24.25
N MET A 13 3.76 8.16 -23.91
CA MET A 13 2.96 7.13 -24.60
C MET A 13 1.62 6.83 -23.92
N CYS A 14 1.40 7.30 -22.69
CA CYS A 14 0.13 7.18 -21.97
C CYS A 14 -0.77 8.44 -22.11
N CYS A 15 -0.31 9.48 -22.81
CA CYS A 15 -0.99 10.78 -22.91
C CYS A 15 -1.38 11.17 -24.35
N GLY A 16 -2.24 10.36 -24.97
CA GLY A 16 -3.10 10.75 -26.11
C GLY A 16 -4.48 10.12 -25.90
N VAL A 17 -5.61 10.73 -26.27
CA VAL A 17 -5.91 11.79 -27.26
C VAL A 17 -6.90 12.77 -26.57
N TYR A 18 -6.86 14.10 -26.73
CA TYR A 18 -7.32 14.90 -27.88
C TYR A 18 -6.80 16.36 -27.79
N GLY A 19 -6.44 16.96 -28.93
CA GLY A 19 -6.09 18.39 -29.04
C GLY A 19 -5.71 18.75 -30.48
N THR A 20 -6.38 19.75 -31.08
CA THR A 20 -6.31 20.03 -32.52
C THR A 20 -5.10 20.85 -32.98
N ASN A 21 -4.71 20.64 -34.25
CA ASN A 21 -3.66 21.37 -34.98
C ASN A 21 -3.64 22.90 -34.76
N SER A 22 -2.43 23.47 -34.71
CA SER A 22 -2.12 24.68 -35.47
C SER A 22 -0.63 24.70 -35.88
N ASN A 23 -0.24 25.66 -36.73
CA ASN A 23 0.90 25.57 -37.64
C ASN A 23 2.12 26.46 -37.28
N ASN A 24 3.23 26.19 -37.97
CA ASN A 24 4.43 27.02 -38.16
C ASN A 24 5.43 27.17 -36.99
N GLY A 25 6.73 27.31 -37.33
CA GLY A 25 7.78 27.66 -36.36
C GLY A 25 9.22 27.20 -36.63
N ALA A 26 9.64 26.97 -37.88
CA ALA A 26 11.00 26.50 -38.16
C ALA A 26 12.06 27.60 -37.99
N THR A 27 13.16 27.31 -37.27
CA THR A 27 14.48 27.92 -37.51
C THR A 27 15.59 27.02 -36.98
N ALA A 28 16.73 26.98 -37.68
CA ALA A 28 17.91 26.21 -37.28
C ALA A 28 19.17 27.09 -37.29
N LYS A 29 20.07 26.84 -36.32
CA LYS A 29 21.51 27.15 -36.29
C LYS A 29 22.11 26.28 -35.15
N LEU A 30 23.05 25.35 -35.34
CA LEU A 30 24.30 25.28 -36.13
C LEU A 30 25.48 25.97 -35.43
N GLY A 31 26.50 25.16 -35.08
CA GLY A 31 27.71 25.58 -34.35
C GLY A 31 27.67 25.18 -32.85
N GLU A 32 28.78 24.82 -32.20
CA GLU A 32 30.17 24.69 -32.69
C GLU A 32 30.90 23.53 -31.99
N ARG A 33 31.86 22.91 -32.68
CA ARG A 33 32.55 21.68 -32.25
C ARG A 33 34.03 21.97 -32.01
N ARG A 34 34.48 22.08 -30.75
CA ARG A 34 35.91 22.18 -30.41
C ARG A 34 36.42 20.96 -29.64
N ARG A 35 37.12 20.07 -30.34
CA ARG A 35 38.13 19.19 -29.73
C ARG A 35 39.39 20.01 -29.42
N ARG A 36 40.02 19.73 -28.29
CA ARG A 36 41.50 19.76 -28.17
C ARG A 36 41.95 18.46 -27.52
N GLN A 37 43.15 18.01 -27.89
CA GLN A 37 43.86 16.85 -27.34
C GLN A 37 45.24 17.32 -26.86
N SER A 38 45.96 16.43 -26.17
CA SER A 38 47.33 16.61 -25.63
C SER A 38 47.42 17.61 -24.46
N SER A 39 48.42 17.50 -23.57
CA SER A 39 49.61 16.64 -23.61
C SER A 39 49.94 15.97 -22.26
N THR A 40 50.79 14.95 -22.32
CA THR A 40 51.43 14.24 -21.21
C THR A 40 52.53 15.06 -20.52
N SER A 41 52.76 14.80 -19.23
CA SER A 41 54.08 14.85 -18.58
C SER A 41 54.10 13.88 -17.39
N SER A 42 55.28 13.39 -17.01
CA SER A 42 55.46 12.28 -16.06
C SER A 42 56.33 12.66 -14.85
N ASP A 43 56.51 11.70 -13.95
CA ASP A 43 57.59 11.55 -12.97
C ASP A 43 57.72 12.55 -11.81
N HIS A 44 57.51 12.03 -10.60
CA HIS A 44 58.66 11.72 -9.74
C HIS A 44 58.36 10.55 -8.79
N SER A 45 59.42 9.87 -8.34
CA SER A 45 59.37 8.69 -7.46
C SER A 45 60.54 8.70 -6.46
N VAL A 46 60.33 8.21 -5.23
CA VAL A 46 61.31 7.81 -4.19
C VAL A 46 60.53 7.54 -2.87
N ALA A 47 60.92 6.66 -1.92
CA ALA A 47 61.56 5.33 -1.97
C ALA A 47 61.53 4.66 -0.57
N GLY A 48 61.48 3.32 -0.51
CA GLY A 48 61.77 2.49 0.70
C GLY A 48 60.66 2.40 1.77
N GLY A 49 60.58 1.35 2.62
CA GLY A 49 61.28 0.05 2.68
C GLY A 49 60.57 -0.87 3.72
N SER A 50 60.32 -2.17 3.50
CA SER A 50 61.24 -3.33 3.35
C SER A 50 61.53 -4.11 4.66
N ARG A 51 60.82 -5.23 4.87
CA ARG A 51 61.17 -6.50 5.58
C ARG A 51 59.97 -7.48 5.42
N ARG A 52 60.05 -8.79 5.07
CA ARG A 52 60.86 -9.98 5.46
C ARG A 52 60.57 -10.52 6.88
N ARG A 53 60.40 -11.84 7.15
CA ARG A 53 60.35 -13.08 6.30
C ARG A 53 60.02 -14.38 7.10
N THR A 54 59.19 -15.28 6.56
CA THR A 54 58.97 -16.76 6.83
C THR A 54 57.98 -17.29 5.76
N ARG A 55 57.76 -18.57 5.41
CA ARG A 55 58.46 -19.88 5.51
C ARG A 55 58.50 -20.73 6.81
N THR A 56 57.50 -21.61 6.96
CA THR A 56 57.57 -23.09 7.19
C THR A 56 56.49 -23.71 6.27
N GLU A 57 56.61 -24.80 5.50
CA GLU A 57 57.28 -26.11 5.54
C GLU A 57 56.54 -27.26 6.26
N SER A 58 55.85 -28.08 5.46
CA SER A 58 55.90 -29.55 5.50
C SER A 58 55.48 -30.13 4.13
N GLN A 59 55.78 -31.41 3.87
CA GLN A 59 55.45 -32.16 2.65
C GLN A 59 54.77 -33.49 3.01
N CYS A 60 53.98 -34.07 2.10
CA CYS A 60 54.07 -35.49 1.72
C CYS A 60 53.01 -35.90 0.66
N GLU A 61 53.45 -36.68 -0.33
CA GLU A 61 52.65 -37.54 -1.24
C GLU A 61 53.54 -38.76 -1.55
N PRO A 62 52.98 -39.97 -1.76
CA PRO A 62 53.06 -40.56 -3.11
C PRO A 62 51.84 -41.43 -3.52
N GLN A 63 51.78 -41.76 -4.80
CA GLN A 63 50.75 -42.60 -5.46
C GLN A 63 51.31 -44.00 -5.87
N PRO A 64 50.80 -44.70 -6.91
CA PRO A 64 49.65 -45.62 -6.89
C PRO A 64 50.05 -47.07 -7.32
N PRO A 65 49.09 -47.98 -7.60
CA PRO A 65 48.61 -48.16 -8.99
C PRO A 65 47.06 -48.43 -9.03
N SER A 66 46.36 -48.85 -10.10
CA SER A 66 46.69 -49.29 -11.47
C SER A 66 45.52 -48.96 -12.45
N ALA A 67 45.68 -49.23 -13.76
CA ALA A 67 44.60 -49.22 -14.76
C ALA A 67 44.94 -50.08 -16.01
N PRO A 68 43.95 -50.44 -16.84
CA PRO A 68 44.06 -50.45 -18.31
C PRO A 68 42.89 -49.65 -18.96
N ALA A 69 43.07 -48.78 -19.96
CA ALA A 69 43.58 -48.98 -21.34
C ALA A 69 42.63 -49.82 -22.23
N SER A 70 42.26 -49.45 -23.46
CA SER A 70 42.57 -48.31 -24.35
C SER A 70 41.40 -48.10 -25.36
N GLN A 71 41.29 -47.06 -26.20
CA GLN A 71 42.03 -46.83 -27.46
C GLN A 71 41.96 -45.35 -27.92
N SER A 72 42.62 -45.01 -29.05
CA SER A 72 42.98 -43.65 -29.46
C SER A 72 42.53 -43.23 -30.86
N SER A 73 42.48 -41.91 -31.10
CA SER A 73 42.90 -41.23 -32.34
C SER A 73 43.01 -39.72 -32.07
N ALA A 74 43.73 -38.95 -32.90
CA ALA A 74 44.12 -37.58 -32.55
C ALA A 74 44.23 -36.61 -33.73
N GLN A 75 43.68 -35.40 -33.52
CA GLN A 75 44.06 -34.12 -34.15
C GLN A 75 43.86 -33.97 -35.68
N PRO A 76 43.95 -32.75 -36.28
CA PRO A 76 44.36 -31.45 -35.71
C PRO A 76 43.31 -30.33 -35.77
N SER A 77 43.72 -29.14 -35.35
CA SER A 77 42.95 -27.90 -35.34
C SER A 77 43.03 -27.14 -36.67
N LEU A 78 42.00 -26.31 -36.95
CA LEU A 78 42.17 -24.92 -37.39
C LEU A 78 40.85 -24.15 -37.32
N TRP A 79 40.92 -22.85 -36.99
CA TRP A 79 39.81 -21.91 -37.15
C TRP A 79 39.64 -21.53 -38.63
N TRP A 80 38.41 -21.22 -39.05
CA TRP A 80 37.97 -20.16 -40.01
C TRP A 80 36.65 -20.55 -40.70
N ASN A 81 35.48 -20.25 -40.09
CA ASN A 81 34.23 -19.84 -40.77
C ASN A 81 33.01 -19.77 -39.81
N ASP A 82 32.72 -18.59 -39.26
CA ASP A 82 31.42 -18.29 -38.61
C ASP A 82 30.95 -16.85 -38.90
N ARG A 83 30.96 -16.48 -40.19
CA ARG A 83 30.47 -15.18 -40.67
C ARG A 83 29.59 -15.22 -41.93
N GLN A 84 29.36 -16.40 -42.52
CA GLN A 84 28.41 -16.58 -43.64
C GLN A 84 27.14 -17.34 -43.21
N THR A 85 27.26 -18.41 -42.43
CA THR A 85 26.16 -19.16 -41.78
C THR A 85 25.07 -18.25 -41.21
N LYS A 86 25.48 -17.25 -40.41
CA LYS A 86 24.58 -16.30 -39.74
C LYS A 86 23.88 -15.30 -40.67
N LYS A 87 24.27 -15.18 -41.95
CA LYS A 87 23.57 -14.34 -42.94
C LYS A 87 22.43 -15.08 -43.63
N CYS A 88 22.62 -16.35 -43.98
CA CYS A 88 21.61 -17.14 -44.68
C CYS A 88 20.33 -17.33 -43.83
N ASN A 89 20.49 -17.65 -42.54
CA ASN A 89 19.34 -17.88 -41.65
C ASN A 89 18.45 -16.64 -41.47
N VAL A 90 19.04 -15.44 -41.46
CA VAL A 90 18.25 -14.18 -41.35
C VAL A 90 17.41 -13.94 -42.61
N PHE A 91 17.94 -14.20 -43.80
CA PHE A 91 17.18 -14.07 -45.04
C PHE A 91 16.01 -15.06 -45.14
N ILE A 92 16.20 -16.31 -44.68
CA ILE A 92 15.15 -17.33 -44.67
C ILE A 92 13.99 -16.94 -43.74
N ILE A 93 14.29 -16.36 -42.57
CA ILE A 93 13.27 -15.89 -41.61
C ILE A 93 12.48 -14.68 -42.13
N PHE A 94 13.13 -13.76 -42.85
CA PHE A 94 12.42 -12.62 -43.46
C PHE A 94 11.53 -13.05 -44.64
N ALA A 95 11.95 -14.04 -45.43
CA ALA A 95 11.16 -14.54 -46.56
C ALA A 95 9.85 -15.24 -46.14
N SER A 96 9.87 -16.01 -45.04
CA SER A 96 8.66 -16.70 -44.55
C SER A 96 7.65 -15.75 -43.91
N GLY A 97 8.10 -14.72 -43.18
CA GLY A 97 7.21 -13.72 -42.57
C GLY A 97 6.39 -12.92 -43.59
N ALA A 98 6.99 -12.53 -44.71
CA ALA A 98 6.30 -11.81 -45.79
C ALA A 98 5.19 -12.65 -46.44
N LEU A 99 5.45 -13.95 -46.64
CA LEU A 99 4.48 -14.90 -47.21
C LEU A 99 3.29 -15.13 -46.28
N PHE A 100 3.54 -15.27 -44.97
CA PHE A 100 2.48 -15.45 -43.97
C PHE A 100 1.55 -14.24 -43.87
N SER A 101 2.10 -13.02 -43.98
CA SER A 101 1.32 -11.77 -43.96
C SER A 101 0.36 -11.64 -45.14
N MET A 102 0.79 -11.99 -46.36
CA MET A 102 -0.11 -11.92 -47.53
C MET A 102 -1.23 -12.97 -47.50
N VAL A 103 -0.98 -14.18 -46.97
CA VAL A 103 -2.03 -15.20 -46.80
C VAL A 103 -3.07 -14.77 -45.77
N ALA A 104 -2.65 -14.16 -44.66
CA ALA A 104 -3.58 -13.63 -43.65
C ALA A 104 -4.50 -12.52 -44.22
N PHE A 105 -3.97 -11.64 -45.06
CA PHE A 105 -4.74 -10.55 -45.68
C PHE A 105 -5.77 -11.07 -46.71
N ALA A 106 -5.41 -12.11 -47.46
CA ALA A 106 -6.32 -12.76 -48.40
C ALA A 106 -7.52 -13.45 -47.70
N LEU A 107 -7.28 -14.10 -46.55
CA LEU A 107 -8.33 -14.81 -45.80
C LEU A 107 -9.35 -13.87 -45.13
N LEU A 108 -8.93 -12.66 -44.74
CA LEU A 108 -9.84 -11.62 -44.22
C LEU A 108 -10.80 -11.04 -45.28
N SER A 109 -10.57 -11.31 -46.57
CA SER A 109 -11.39 -10.79 -47.68
C SER A 109 -12.66 -11.63 -47.97
N PHE A 110 -12.93 -12.68 -47.19
CA PHE A 110 -13.99 -13.67 -47.47
C PHE A 110 -15.06 -13.84 -46.39
N ILE A 111 -15.23 -12.86 -45.48
CA ILE A 111 -16.26 -12.89 -44.43
C ILE A 111 -17.51 -12.10 -44.91
N PRO A 112 -18.70 -12.74 -45.06
CA PRO A 112 -19.92 -12.04 -45.47
C PRO A 112 -20.52 -11.17 -44.35
N THR A 113 -20.92 -9.94 -44.69
CA THR A 113 -21.63 -9.04 -43.77
C THR A 113 -23.13 -9.39 -43.66
N PRO A 114 -23.70 -9.54 -42.46
CA PRO A 114 -25.14 -9.77 -42.30
C PRO A 114 -25.96 -8.51 -42.64
N GLN A 115 -27.09 -8.69 -43.33
CA GLN A 115 -28.02 -7.62 -43.69
C GLN A 115 -29.21 -7.55 -42.72
N HIS A 116 -29.71 -6.35 -42.42
CA HIS A 116 -30.96 -6.14 -41.68
C HIS A 116 -32.19 -6.12 -42.63
N PRO A 117 -33.24 -6.93 -42.36
CA PRO A 117 -34.58 -6.74 -42.93
C PRO A 117 -35.50 -5.90 -42.00
N PRO A 118 -36.63 -5.36 -42.50
CA PRO A 118 -37.29 -4.19 -41.90
C PRO A 118 -38.48 -4.47 -40.97
N THR A 119 -38.95 -3.38 -40.35
CA THR A 119 -40.11 -3.30 -39.46
C THR A 119 -41.45 -3.66 -40.12
N ASN A 120 -42.36 -4.28 -39.36
CA ASN A 120 -43.81 -4.08 -39.55
C ASN A 120 -44.60 -4.28 -38.25
N ARG A 121 -45.69 -3.52 -38.07
CA ARG A 121 -46.70 -3.73 -37.01
C ARG A 121 -47.83 -4.61 -37.57
N PRO A 122 -48.64 -5.23 -36.68
CA PRO A 122 -50.00 -4.72 -36.57
C PRO A 122 -50.40 -4.42 -35.12
N ALA A 123 -51.59 -3.85 -34.92
CA ALA A 123 -52.16 -3.54 -33.61
C ALA A 123 -53.49 -4.27 -33.40
N ASN A 124 -53.78 -4.65 -32.15
CA ASN A 124 -55.07 -4.41 -31.46
C ASN A 124 -55.08 -5.09 -30.08
N GLY A 125 -55.59 -4.40 -29.06
CA GLY A 125 -55.63 -4.92 -27.68
C GLY A 125 -55.95 -3.87 -26.61
N ARG A 126 -57.21 -3.43 -26.53
CA ARG A 126 -57.79 -2.87 -25.29
C ARG A 126 -58.04 -4.04 -24.32
N ALA A 127 -58.09 -3.90 -22.99
CA ALA A 127 -58.13 -2.72 -22.12
C ALA A 127 -57.03 -2.82 -21.02
N LEU A 128 -57.00 -2.14 -19.87
CA LEU A 128 -57.96 -1.27 -19.14
C LEU A 128 -57.19 -0.12 -18.43
N PHE A 129 -57.75 0.48 -17.38
CA PHE A 129 -57.16 1.60 -16.62
C PHE A 129 -56.80 1.21 -15.18
N ALA A 130 -55.64 1.70 -14.71
CA ALA A 130 -55.41 2.08 -13.32
C ALA A 130 -54.37 3.21 -13.28
N SER A 131 -54.56 4.21 -12.41
CA SER A 131 -53.88 5.51 -12.46
C SER A 131 -52.49 5.54 -11.78
N ASN A 132 -51.47 5.96 -12.54
CA ASN A 132 -50.68 7.21 -12.38
C ASN A 132 -50.37 7.75 -10.95
N PRO A 133 -49.24 8.47 -10.74
CA PRO A 133 -47.87 7.98 -10.81
C PRO A 133 -47.02 8.37 -9.57
N ARG A 134 -45.84 7.76 -9.39
CA ARG A 134 -44.73 8.37 -8.64
C ARG A 134 -43.42 8.19 -9.39
N HIS A 135 -42.65 9.28 -9.53
CA HIS A 135 -41.32 9.23 -10.11
C HIS A 135 -40.37 8.47 -9.17
N LEU A 136 -39.89 7.31 -9.60
CA LEU A 136 -38.65 6.75 -9.09
C LEU A 136 -37.49 7.51 -9.75
N PRO A 137 -36.53 8.08 -9.00
CA PRO A 137 -35.32 8.64 -9.59
C PRO A 137 -34.51 7.53 -10.28
N ALA A 138 -33.76 7.88 -11.32
CA ALA A 138 -33.04 6.91 -12.13
C ALA A 138 -31.98 6.14 -11.32
N GLY A 139 -31.80 4.85 -11.64
CA GLY A 139 -30.91 3.92 -10.95
C GLY A 139 -29.40 4.17 -11.12
N SER A 140 -28.98 5.42 -11.29
CA SER A 140 -27.58 5.85 -11.36
C SER A 140 -27.07 6.50 -10.06
N MET A 141 -27.96 6.90 -9.13
CA MET A 141 -27.57 7.60 -7.89
C MET A 141 -27.31 6.71 -6.67
N LEU A 142 -27.74 5.44 -6.66
CA LEU A 142 -27.47 4.50 -5.56
C LEU A 142 -26.16 3.73 -5.74
N ARG A 143 -25.03 4.46 -5.75
CA ARG A 143 -23.67 3.91 -5.83
C ARG A 143 -23.21 3.09 -4.60
N LEU A 144 -24.08 2.87 -3.60
CA LEU A 144 -23.84 1.87 -2.53
C LEU A 144 -23.39 0.52 -3.09
N ALA A 145 -23.99 0.11 -4.22
CA ALA A 145 -23.82 -1.22 -4.75
C ALA A 145 -22.41 -1.48 -5.30
N ASP A 146 -21.77 -0.54 -6.00
CA ASP A 146 -20.62 -0.88 -6.84
C ASP A 146 -19.36 -1.18 -6.02
N GLU A 147 -19.07 -0.37 -4.98
CA GLU A 147 -17.90 -0.60 -4.11
C GLU A 147 -18.06 -1.81 -3.18
N THR A 148 -19.30 -2.11 -2.75
CA THR A 148 -19.60 -3.29 -1.91
C THR A 148 -19.68 -4.57 -2.74
N ARG A 149 -20.14 -4.51 -4.00
CA ARG A 149 -20.22 -5.67 -4.90
C ARG A 149 -18.87 -6.24 -5.31
N VAL A 150 -17.79 -5.46 -5.25
CA VAL A 150 -16.42 -6.01 -5.40
C VAL A 150 -16.10 -7.05 -4.31
N MET A 151 -16.91 -7.15 -3.25
CA MET A 151 -16.85 -8.16 -2.19
C MET A 151 -18.03 -9.16 -2.18
N GLU A 152 -19.05 -9.04 -3.04
CA GLU A 152 -20.16 -10.00 -3.16
C GLU A 152 -19.69 -11.46 -3.45
N PRO A 153 -18.55 -11.71 -4.16
CA PRO A 153 -17.96 -13.05 -4.29
C PRO A 153 -17.09 -13.54 -3.12
N TYR A 154 -16.94 -12.75 -2.04
CA TYR A 154 -15.99 -12.98 -0.94
C TYR A 154 -16.63 -12.92 0.44
N LEU A 155 -17.68 -12.11 0.61
CA LEU A 155 -18.51 -12.10 1.81
C LEU A 155 -19.27 -13.43 1.93
N PRO A 156 -19.46 -13.98 3.15
CA PRO A 156 -20.33 -15.13 3.34
C PRO A 156 -21.76 -14.77 2.94
N VAL A 157 -22.33 -15.48 1.98
CA VAL A 157 -23.75 -15.32 1.60
C VAL A 157 -24.59 -15.60 2.84
N ARG A 158 -25.15 -14.53 3.44
CA ARG A 158 -26.11 -14.63 4.53
C ARG A 158 -27.38 -15.27 3.95
N LYS A 159 -27.43 -16.60 3.97
CA LYS A 159 -28.58 -17.39 3.55
C LYS A 159 -29.81 -16.79 4.22
N GLN A 160 -30.74 -16.31 3.41
CA GLN A 160 -32.10 -16.03 3.87
C GLN A 160 -32.76 -17.38 4.15
N SER A 161 -32.45 -17.94 5.32
CA SER A 161 -33.17 -19.09 5.85
C SER A 161 -34.61 -18.66 6.06
N LEU A 162 -35.50 -19.18 5.19
CA LEU A 162 -36.93 -19.21 5.45
C LEU A 162 -37.15 -19.73 6.88
N PRO A 163 -38.01 -19.11 7.70
CA PRO A 163 -38.14 -19.45 9.10
C PRO A 163 -38.67 -20.88 9.25
N HIS A 164 -37.80 -21.79 9.70
CA HIS A 164 -38.23 -23.06 10.27
C HIS A 164 -38.83 -22.76 11.66
N PRO A 165 -40.02 -23.30 12.02
CA PRO A 165 -40.74 -22.84 13.22
C PRO A 165 -40.03 -23.11 14.54
N ASP A 166 -39.24 -24.20 14.61
CA ASP A 166 -38.81 -24.80 15.87
C ASP A 166 -37.35 -24.48 16.26
N GLN A 167 -36.96 -23.20 16.23
CA GLN A 167 -35.67 -22.79 16.80
C GLN A 167 -35.55 -21.36 17.34
N GLU A 168 -36.66 -20.71 17.73
CA GLU A 168 -36.60 -19.51 18.57
C GLU A 168 -36.21 -19.85 20.02
N ARG A 169 -34.91 -20.15 20.25
CA ARG A 169 -34.28 -19.86 21.54
C ARG A 169 -33.89 -18.39 21.52
N THR A 170 -34.80 -17.56 22.02
CA THR A 170 -34.59 -16.13 22.23
C THR A 170 -33.32 -15.89 23.06
N ALA A 171 -32.29 -15.34 22.41
CA ALA A 171 -31.19 -14.69 23.11
C ALA A 171 -31.74 -13.39 23.69
N THR A 172 -32.29 -13.45 24.92
CA THR A 172 -32.72 -12.27 25.64
C THR A 172 -31.53 -11.31 25.78
N PRO A 173 -31.66 -10.02 25.42
CA PRO A 173 -30.59 -9.06 25.69
C PRO A 173 -30.30 -9.06 27.20
N SER A 174 -29.02 -8.99 27.58
CA SER A 174 -28.67 -8.88 29.00
C SER A 174 -29.27 -7.60 29.57
N SER A 175 -29.63 -7.62 30.86
CA SER A 175 -30.06 -6.42 31.61
C SER A 175 -29.21 -5.20 31.26
N ASP A 176 -27.90 -5.44 31.28
CA ASP A 176 -26.83 -4.46 31.14
C ASP A 176 -26.82 -3.85 29.72
N SER A 177 -27.15 -4.64 28.69
CA SER A 177 -27.26 -4.12 27.32
C SER A 177 -28.44 -3.17 27.14
N VAL A 178 -29.57 -3.45 27.82
CA VAL A 178 -30.78 -2.60 27.77
C VAL A 178 -30.57 -1.32 28.60
N THR A 179 -29.90 -1.39 29.75
CA THR A 179 -29.56 -0.19 30.53
C THR A 179 -28.57 0.70 29.79
N ASN A 180 -27.55 0.13 29.16
CA ASN A 180 -26.55 0.91 28.42
C ASN A 180 -27.15 1.60 27.19
N GLU A 181 -28.12 0.97 26.51
CA GLU A 181 -28.86 1.61 25.41
C GLU A 181 -29.72 2.79 25.89
N GLN A 182 -30.40 2.64 27.03
CA GLN A 182 -31.16 3.74 27.65
C GLN A 182 -30.26 4.90 28.11
N GLU A 183 -29.09 4.60 28.68
CA GLU A 183 -28.09 5.61 29.07
C GLU A 183 -27.48 6.32 27.85
N ALA A 184 -27.24 5.59 26.76
CA ALA A 184 -26.78 6.15 25.48
C ALA A 184 -27.81 7.11 24.87
N LEU A 185 -29.10 6.77 24.90
CA LEU A 185 -30.19 7.63 24.44
C LEU A 185 -30.39 8.86 25.34
N GLY A 186 -30.23 8.71 26.66
CA GLY A 186 -30.20 9.84 27.60
C GLY A 186 -29.05 10.80 27.30
N SER A 187 -27.85 10.26 27.06
CA SER A 187 -26.65 11.02 26.67
C SER A 187 -26.83 11.72 25.32
N LEU A 188 -27.43 11.06 24.32
CA LEU A 188 -27.79 11.66 23.04
C LEU A 188 -28.74 12.85 23.21
N LYS A 189 -29.79 12.71 24.02
CA LYS A 189 -30.74 13.79 24.29
C LYS A 189 -30.04 15.00 24.91
N MET A 190 -29.18 14.77 25.89
CA MET A 190 -28.36 15.84 26.50
C MET A 190 -27.40 16.48 25.49
N ALA A 191 -26.81 15.70 24.56
CA ALA A 191 -25.96 16.23 23.50
C ALA A 191 -26.73 17.20 22.58
N LEU A 192 -27.97 16.85 22.20
CA LEU A 192 -28.86 17.70 21.40
C LEU A 192 -29.28 18.96 22.16
N GLU A 193 -29.62 18.85 23.45
CA GLU A 193 -29.92 20.02 24.30
C GLU A 193 -28.70 20.96 24.47
N MET A 194 -27.48 20.41 24.54
CA MET A 194 -26.24 21.21 24.55
C MET A 194 -25.94 21.85 23.18
N LYS A 195 -26.20 21.16 22.06
CA LYS A 195 -26.09 21.71 20.69
C LYS A 195 -27.04 22.89 20.51
N LEU A 196 -28.31 22.75 20.90
CA LEU A 196 -29.29 23.84 20.90
C LEU A 196 -28.93 24.99 21.85
N SER A 197 -28.15 24.70 22.90
CA SER A 197 -27.59 25.72 23.81
C SER A 197 -26.31 26.40 23.30
N GLY A 198 -25.81 26.06 22.10
CA GLY A 198 -24.53 26.55 21.56
C GLY A 198 -23.29 26.10 22.35
N LYS A 199 -23.36 24.94 23.03
CA LYS A 199 -22.30 24.41 23.91
C LYS A 199 -21.60 23.22 23.25
N ASP A 200 -21.04 23.45 22.07
CA ASP A 200 -20.57 22.41 21.16
C ASP A 200 -19.51 21.48 21.78
N ASP A 201 -18.57 22.00 22.58
CA ASP A 201 -17.59 21.16 23.31
C ASP A 201 -18.25 20.15 24.26
N LYS A 202 -19.40 20.50 24.84
CA LYS A 202 -20.17 19.62 25.74
C LYS A 202 -21.03 18.65 24.92
N ALA A 203 -21.63 19.12 23.83
CA ALA A 203 -22.35 18.27 22.89
C ALA A 203 -21.43 17.17 22.32
N LEU A 204 -20.23 17.52 21.85
CA LEU A 204 -19.21 16.60 21.35
C LEU A 204 -18.89 15.48 22.35
N ARG A 205 -18.60 15.83 23.61
CA ARG A 205 -18.29 14.85 24.66
C ARG A 205 -19.48 13.92 24.96
N LEU A 206 -20.71 14.45 24.94
CA LEU A 206 -21.93 13.67 25.15
C LEU A 206 -22.24 12.74 23.97
N PHE A 207 -22.03 13.17 22.72
CA PHE A 207 -22.10 12.31 21.54
C PHE A 207 -21.05 11.20 21.58
N GLN A 208 -19.80 11.51 21.93
CA GLN A 208 -18.73 10.52 22.08
C GLN A 208 -19.03 9.50 23.19
N HIS A 209 -19.64 9.94 24.30
CA HIS A 209 -20.08 9.05 25.37
C HIS A 209 -21.25 8.15 24.94
N ALA A 210 -22.27 8.70 24.28
CA ALA A 210 -23.39 7.94 23.73
C ALA A 210 -22.92 6.88 22.71
N LEU A 211 -21.97 7.25 21.85
CA LEU A 211 -21.34 6.34 20.88
C LEU A 211 -20.48 5.26 21.57
N ALA A 212 -19.82 5.57 22.68
CA ALA A 212 -19.06 4.57 23.45
C ALA A 212 -19.97 3.56 24.17
N LEU A 213 -21.17 3.98 24.60
CA LEU A 213 -22.18 3.13 25.23
C LEU A 213 -22.92 2.24 24.22
N SER A 214 -23.31 2.79 23.05
CA SER A 214 -23.95 2.01 21.97
C SER A 214 -23.37 2.35 20.59
N PRO A 215 -22.22 1.74 20.20
CA PRO A 215 -21.49 2.06 18.97
C PRO A 215 -22.22 1.80 17.65
N ARG A 216 -23.36 1.10 17.69
CA ARG A 216 -24.11 0.66 16.50
C ARG A 216 -25.56 1.17 16.46
N HIS A 217 -25.97 2.10 17.34
CA HIS A 217 -27.34 2.64 17.31
C HIS A 217 -27.53 3.63 16.14
N PRO A 218 -28.42 3.39 15.16
CA PRO A 218 -28.52 4.20 13.94
C PRO A 218 -28.81 5.70 14.20
N GLU A 219 -29.62 6.01 15.22
CA GLU A 219 -29.95 7.39 15.59
C GLU A 219 -28.75 8.14 16.18
N ILE A 220 -27.94 7.48 17.03
CA ILE A 220 -26.75 8.11 17.64
C ILE A 220 -25.72 8.42 16.55
N LEU A 221 -25.49 7.46 15.66
CA LEU A 221 -24.62 7.61 14.49
C LEU A 221 -25.08 8.78 13.60
N THR A 222 -26.37 8.83 13.26
CA THR A 222 -26.93 9.87 12.37
C THR A 222 -26.88 11.26 13.02
N LYS A 223 -27.33 11.39 14.27
CA LYS A 223 -27.36 12.68 14.98
C LYS A 223 -25.97 13.20 15.32
N TYR A 224 -24.98 12.32 15.50
CA TYR A 224 -23.58 12.71 15.61
C TYR A 224 -23.01 13.14 14.25
N GLY A 225 -23.33 12.46 13.15
CA GLY A 225 -23.01 12.90 11.79
C GLY A 225 -23.51 14.31 11.50
N GLU A 226 -24.77 14.61 11.81
CA GLU A 226 -25.39 15.95 11.68
C GLU A 226 -24.76 17.02 12.58
N PHE A 227 -24.03 16.63 13.63
CA PHE A 227 -23.25 17.55 14.46
C PHE A 227 -21.88 17.81 13.86
N LEU A 228 -21.17 16.78 13.42
CA LEU A 228 -19.87 16.92 12.76
C LEU A 228 -19.98 17.72 11.45
N GLU A 229 -21.03 17.48 10.67
CA GLU A 229 -21.26 18.14 9.39
C GLU A 229 -21.55 19.65 9.55
N HIS A 230 -22.42 20.03 10.50
CA HIS A 230 -22.87 21.41 10.64
C HIS A 230 -22.03 22.26 11.60
N ASN A 231 -21.48 21.67 12.68
CA ASN A 231 -20.71 22.39 13.69
C ASN A 231 -19.19 22.31 13.45
N GLN A 232 -18.69 21.19 12.91
CA GLN A 232 -17.24 20.98 12.67
C GLN A 232 -16.84 21.03 11.19
N GLN A 233 -17.81 21.11 10.27
CA GLN A 233 -17.60 21.06 8.81
C GLN A 233 -16.94 19.76 8.30
N ASP A 234 -16.92 18.70 9.11
CA ASP A 234 -16.36 17.40 8.73
C ASP A 234 -17.40 16.52 8.03
N VAL A 235 -17.62 16.82 6.75
CA VAL A 235 -18.50 16.07 5.85
C VAL A 235 -18.01 14.63 5.63
N VAL A 236 -16.70 14.37 5.79
CA VAL A 236 -16.10 13.04 5.53
C VAL A 236 -16.41 12.08 6.67
N SER A 237 -16.26 12.52 7.92
CA SER A 237 -16.68 11.75 9.09
C SER A 237 -18.20 11.64 9.15
N ALA A 238 -18.96 12.69 8.81
CA ALA A 238 -20.42 12.64 8.75
C ALA A 238 -20.92 11.55 7.78
N ASP A 239 -20.41 11.51 6.55
CA ASP A 239 -20.75 10.47 5.57
C ASP A 239 -20.38 9.05 6.02
N GLN A 240 -19.28 8.89 6.77
CA GLN A 240 -18.90 7.63 7.40
C GLN A 240 -19.94 7.21 8.44
N TYR A 241 -20.38 8.11 9.32
CA TYR A 241 -21.41 7.81 10.33
C TYR A 241 -22.79 7.53 9.71
N TYR A 242 -23.20 8.27 8.68
CA TYR A 242 -24.42 7.96 7.92
C TYR A 242 -24.31 6.58 7.22
N THR A 243 -23.12 6.23 6.73
CA THR A 243 -22.85 4.91 6.14
C THR A 243 -22.94 3.78 7.18
N GLN A 244 -22.37 3.97 8.38
CA GLN A 244 -22.47 3.03 9.50
C GLN A 244 -23.91 2.86 10.00
N ALA A 245 -24.71 3.93 10.05
CA ALA A 245 -26.13 3.84 10.39
C ALA A 245 -26.90 2.95 9.39
N LEU A 246 -26.54 3.02 8.10
CA LEU A 246 -27.16 2.25 7.02
C LEU A 246 -26.65 0.81 6.89
N THR A 247 -25.45 0.45 7.41
CA THR A 247 -25.05 -0.97 7.50
C THR A 247 -25.81 -1.71 8.60
N VAL A 248 -26.24 -0.99 9.65
CA VAL A 248 -27.11 -1.53 10.72
C VAL A 248 -28.57 -1.53 10.29
N ASN A 249 -29.09 -0.40 9.77
CA ASN A 249 -30.47 -0.28 9.28
C ASN A 249 -30.51 0.34 7.87
N PRO A 250 -30.53 -0.48 6.80
CA PRO A 250 -30.56 -0.01 5.40
C PRO A 250 -31.77 0.86 5.01
N TYR A 251 -32.82 0.88 5.83
CA TYR A 251 -34.06 1.63 5.57
C TYR A 251 -34.21 2.87 6.47
N TYR A 252 -33.18 3.26 7.21
CA TYR A 252 -33.22 4.45 8.06
C TYR A 252 -33.18 5.73 7.21
N SER A 253 -34.36 6.34 7.02
CA SER A 253 -34.62 7.39 6.03
C SER A 253 -33.77 8.65 6.21
N GLU A 254 -33.44 9.02 7.45
CA GLU A 254 -32.66 10.23 7.75
C GLU A 254 -31.18 10.08 7.36
N ALA A 255 -30.56 8.94 7.72
CA ALA A 255 -29.21 8.63 7.24
C ALA A 255 -29.15 8.45 5.73
N LEU A 256 -30.21 7.91 5.10
CA LEU A 256 -30.29 7.77 3.64
C LEU A 256 -30.29 9.15 2.97
N ALA A 257 -31.19 10.05 3.37
CA ALA A 257 -31.28 11.39 2.80
C ALA A 257 -30.02 12.24 3.05
N ASN A 258 -29.42 12.13 4.25
CA ASN A 258 -28.15 12.80 4.53
C ASN A 258 -27.00 12.22 3.69
N ARG A 259 -26.91 10.89 3.53
CA ARG A 259 -25.88 10.24 2.71
C ARG A 259 -26.00 10.52 1.22
N GLU A 260 -27.20 10.54 0.65
CA GLU A 260 -27.40 10.90 -0.77
C GLU A 260 -26.81 12.28 -1.10
N ARG A 261 -26.87 13.20 -0.12
CA ARG A 261 -26.33 14.55 -0.18
C ARG A 261 -24.82 14.62 0.07
N THR A 262 -24.29 13.90 1.07
CA THR A 262 -22.84 13.93 1.38
C THR A 262 -21.98 13.11 0.44
N ALA A 263 -22.47 11.99 -0.09
CA ALA A 263 -21.66 11.05 -0.86
C ALA A 263 -21.02 11.68 -2.09
N GLN A 264 -21.73 12.56 -2.81
CA GLN A 264 -21.19 13.26 -3.99
C GLN A 264 -20.09 14.27 -3.61
N ILE A 265 -20.23 14.94 -2.47
CA ILE A 265 -19.24 15.90 -1.95
C ILE A 265 -17.97 15.14 -1.55
N VAL A 266 -18.13 14.02 -0.84
CA VAL A 266 -17.03 13.19 -0.37
C VAL A 266 -16.31 12.49 -1.54
N GLU A 267 -17.03 12.02 -2.57
CA GLU A 267 -16.41 11.49 -3.80
C GLU A 267 -15.54 12.55 -4.51
N GLN A 268 -15.99 13.81 -4.58
CA GLN A 268 -15.19 14.92 -5.11
C GLN A 268 -13.99 15.29 -4.23
N MET A 269 -14.13 15.23 -2.90
CA MET A 269 -13.02 15.48 -1.97
C MET A 269 -11.93 14.39 -2.08
N ASP A 270 -12.31 13.12 -2.11
CA ASP A 270 -11.38 12.00 -2.30
C ASP A 270 -10.69 12.07 -3.68
N ALA A 271 -11.43 12.36 -4.75
CA ALA A 271 -10.86 12.54 -6.10
C ALA A 271 -9.83 13.69 -6.16
N LYS A 272 -10.18 14.86 -5.61
CA LYS A 272 -9.28 16.02 -5.51
C LYS A 272 -8.03 15.70 -4.68
N ARG A 273 -8.15 14.85 -3.66
CA ARG A 273 -6.99 14.40 -2.87
C ARG A 273 -6.08 13.47 -3.67
N PHE A 274 -6.63 12.55 -4.46
CA PHE A 274 -5.83 11.70 -5.34
C PHE A 274 -5.02 12.53 -6.35
N GLU A 275 -5.60 13.57 -6.97
CA GLU A 275 -4.86 14.51 -7.82
C GLU A 275 -3.68 15.18 -7.10
N GLN A 276 -3.81 15.52 -5.81
CA GLN A 276 -2.72 16.10 -5.03
C GLN A 276 -1.58 15.10 -4.82
N LEU A 277 -1.89 13.82 -4.63
CA LEU A 277 -0.89 12.74 -4.55
C LEU A 277 -0.20 12.50 -5.90
N ASP A 278 -0.93 12.56 -7.02
CA ASP A 278 -0.33 12.50 -8.37
C ASP A 278 0.67 13.65 -8.58
N ARG A 279 0.27 14.90 -8.29
CA ARG A 279 1.15 16.07 -8.42
C ARG A 279 2.41 15.95 -7.54
N LYS A 280 2.27 15.46 -6.30
CA LYS A 280 3.41 15.19 -5.39
C LYS A 280 4.32 14.06 -5.91
N ARG A 281 3.77 12.97 -6.45
CA ARG A 281 4.52 11.89 -7.12
C ARG A 281 5.30 12.44 -8.31
N ASP A 282 4.67 13.23 -9.16
CA ASP A 282 5.27 13.69 -10.40
C ASP A 282 6.38 14.71 -10.15
N ALA A 283 6.21 15.60 -9.16
CA ALA A 283 7.27 16.46 -8.65
C ALA A 283 8.48 15.65 -8.13
N LEU A 284 8.24 14.59 -7.35
CA LEU A 284 9.32 13.70 -6.89
C LEU A 284 9.98 12.95 -8.07
N SER A 285 9.22 12.56 -9.09
CA SER A 285 9.74 11.88 -10.28
C SER A 285 10.64 12.76 -11.16
N ALA A 286 10.52 14.08 -11.04
CA ALA A 286 11.39 15.05 -11.71
C ALA A 286 12.75 15.24 -11.02
N VAL A 287 12.91 14.81 -9.77
CA VAL A 287 14.18 14.86 -9.04
C VAL A 287 15.19 13.91 -9.68
N HIS A 288 16.37 14.43 -10.06
CA HIS A 288 17.36 13.63 -10.77
C HIS A 288 17.92 12.50 -9.90
N LEU A 289 17.94 11.27 -10.45
CA LEU A 289 18.33 10.03 -9.78
C LEU A 289 19.78 9.99 -9.27
N SER A 290 20.63 10.96 -9.65
CA SER A 290 21.97 11.10 -9.05
C SER A 290 21.95 11.80 -7.68
N ASN A 291 20.88 12.50 -7.32
CA ASN A 291 20.76 13.31 -6.10
C ASN A 291 21.09 12.47 -4.85
N MET A 292 22.09 12.91 -4.10
CA MET A 292 22.58 12.18 -2.92
C MET A 292 21.64 12.30 -1.71
N ALA A 293 20.84 13.36 -1.63
CA ALA A 293 19.82 13.51 -0.60
C ALA A 293 18.63 12.56 -0.87
N LEU A 294 18.21 12.41 -2.15
CA LEU A 294 17.22 11.39 -2.55
C LEU A 294 17.67 9.98 -2.14
N LYS A 295 18.89 9.57 -2.51
CA LYS A 295 19.45 8.26 -2.13
C LYS A 295 19.56 8.05 -0.62
N ARG A 296 19.80 9.13 0.14
CA ARG A 296 19.83 9.08 1.60
C ARG A 296 18.43 8.88 2.17
N ALA A 297 17.43 9.57 1.63
CA ALA A 297 16.02 9.40 1.98
C ALA A 297 15.51 7.98 1.63
N GLU A 298 15.86 7.45 0.44
CA GLU A 298 15.56 6.07 0.03
C GLU A 298 16.11 5.04 1.02
N LYS A 299 17.40 5.17 1.39
CA LYS A 299 18.04 4.25 2.34
C LYS A 299 17.41 4.33 3.73
N GLU A 300 17.07 5.53 4.20
CA GLU A 300 16.42 5.71 5.49
C GLU A 300 14.99 5.14 5.47
N ALA A 301 14.19 5.48 4.46
CA ALA A 301 12.83 4.99 4.29
C ALA A 301 12.75 3.45 4.18
N TYR A 302 13.76 2.81 3.58
CA TYR A 302 13.88 1.34 3.55
C TYR A 302 13.96 0.74 4.97
N ILE A 303 14.84 1.29 5.82
CA ILE A 303 15.02 0.83 7.22
C ILE A 303 13.75 1.14 8.04
N GLN A 304 13.17 2.34 7.87
CA GLN A 304 11.94 2.78 8.54
C GLN A 304 10.74 1.89 8.16
N HIS A 305 10.59 1.51 6.88
CA HIS A 305 9.54 0.60 6.44
C HIS A 305 9.68 -0.76 7.13
N ILE A 306 10.89 -1.33 7.18
CA ILE A 306 11.13 -2.63 7.84
C ILE A 306 10.77 -2.53 9.32
N TYR A 307 11.36 -1.58 10.05
CA TYR A 307 11.13 -1.32 11.47
C TYR A 307 9.64 -1.16 11.82
N HIS A 308 8.91 -0.33 11.09
CA HIS A 308 7.49 -0.12 11.34
C HIS A 308 6.63 -1.32 10.95
N SER A 309 6.95 -2.01 9.85
CA SER A 309 6.15 -3.14 9.37
C SER A 309 6.27 -4.38 10.27
N VAL A 310 7.44 -4.66 10.86
CA VAL A 310 7.54 -5.71 11.92
C VAL A 310 6.96 -5.23 13.25
N GLY A 311 7.15 -3.95 13.58
CA GLY A 311 6.62 -3.33 14.80
C GLY A 311 5.08 -3.18 14.86
N ILE A 312 4.38 -3.36 13.73
CA ILE A 312 2.91 -3.48 13.69
C ILE A 312 2.44 -4.87 14.13
N GLU A 313 3.19 -5.93 13.84
CA GLU A 313 2.79 -7.29 14.25
C GLU A 313 3.14 -7.56 15.72
N GLY A 314 4.26 -7.00 16.21
CA GLY A 314 4.60 -7.02 17.65
C GLY A 314 6.09 -6.87 17.97
N ASN A 315 6.98 -6.91 16.96
CA ASN A 315 8.43 -6.88 17.12
C ASN A 315 8.92 -5.71 17.99
N THR A 316 9.74 -6.04 18.99
CA THR A 316 10.13 -5.14 20.09
C THR A 316 11.49 -4.47 19.86
N MET A 317 12.14 -4.66 18.71
CA MET A 317 13.38 -3.97 18.38
C MET A 317 13.19 -2.45 18.24
N SER A 318 14.23 -1.69 18.58
CA SER A 318 14.34 -0.27 18.24
C SER A 318 14.81 -0.07 16.80
N LEU A 319 14.55 1.11 16.22
CA LEU A 319 15.03 1.48 14.88
C LEU A 319 16.56 1.34 14.74
N ALA A 320 17.32 1.61 15.81
CA ALA A 320 18.77 1.46 15.82
C ALA A 320 19.20 -0.02 15.82
N GLN A 321 18.48 -0.88 16.55
CA GLN A 321 18.68 -2.34 16.53
C GLN A 321 18.35 -2.91 15.15
N THR A 322 17.20 -2.56 14.56
CA THR A 322 16.82 -2.95 13.19
C THR A 322 17.86 -2.49 12.17
N ARG A 323 18.37 -1.26 12.27
CA ARG A 323 19.47 -0.77 11.41
C ARG A 323 20.72 -1.63 11.54
N SER A 324 21.15 -1.93 12.77
CA SER A 324 22.33 -2.76 13.04
C SER A 324 22.21 -4.14 12.37
N VAL A 325 21.10 -4.84 12.57
CA VAL A 325 20.82 -6.16 11.97
C VAL A 325 20.88 -6.10 10.43
N LEU A 326 20.28 -5.07 9.82
CA LEU A 326 20.23 -4.92 8.37
C LEU A 326 21.60 -4.62 7.74
N GLU A 327 22.37 -3.72 8.36
CA GLU A 327 23.63 -3.20 7.83
C GLU A 327 24.85 -4.07 8.18
N THR A 328 24.92 -4.62 9.40
CA THR A 328 26.09 -5.37 9.90
C THR A 328 25.91 -6.89 9.86
N ARG A 329 24.64 -7.38 9.81
CA ARG A 329 24.25 -8.78 10.02
C ARG A 329 24.63 -9.35 11.40
N MET A 330 25.01 -8.51 12.36
CA MET A 330 25.23 -8.92 13.75
C MET A 330 23.89 -9.10 14.48
N ALA A 331 23.84 -10.09 15.37
CA ALA A 331 22.76 -10.23 16.32
C ALA A 331 22.83 -9.15 17.42
N VAL A 332 21.66 -8.78 17.93
CA VAL A 332 21.44 -7.87 19.04
C VAL A 332 21.17 -8.70 20.29
N ASP A 333 21.98 -8.50 21.33
CA ASP A 333 21.83 -9.22 22.59
C ASP A 333 20.49 -8.92 23.28
N GLY A 334 19.97 -9.90 24.04
CA GLY A 334 18.70 -9.80 24.75
C GLY A 334 17.43 -9.71 23.88
N LYS A 335 17.50 -10.04 22.58
CA LYS A 335 16.35 -10.07 21.64
C LYS A 335 16.10 -11.47 21.08
N SER A 336 14.86 -11.77 20.70
CA SER A 336 14.53 -13.10 20.15
C SER A 336 15.19 -13.32 18.79
N ILE A 337 15.59 -14.56 18.50
CA ILE A 337 16.06 -14.98 17.18
C ILE A 337 14.96 -14.75 16.14
N ASP A 338 13.69 -14.97 16.50
CA ASP A 338 12.55 -14.75 15.60
C ASP A 338 12.44 -13.27 15.20
N GLU A 339 12.62 -12.34 16.14
CA GLU A 339 12.58 -10.89 15.87
C GLU A 339 13.68 -10.45 14.87
N HIS A 340 14.84 -11.13 14.87
CA HIS A 340 15.87 -10.93 13.85
C HIS A 340 15.44 -11.52 12.51
N ASN A 341 14.90 -12.74 12.53
CA ASN A 341 14.49 -13.47 11.33
C ASN A 341 13.33 -12.78 10.60
N GLU A 342 12.39 -12.13 11.31
CA GLU A 342 11.38 -11.27 10.69
C GLU A 342 11.99 -10.10 9.90
N ILE A 343 12.99 -9.42 10.49
CA ILE A 343 13.68 -8.28 9.89
C ILE A 343 14.46 -8.73 8.64
N LEU A 344 15.13 -9.89 8.72
CA LEU A 344 15.88 -10.48 7.61
C LEU A 344 14.96 -11.03 6.50
N GLY A 345 13.81 -11.59 6.84
CA GLY A 345 12.80 -12.03 5.88
C GLY A 345 12.17 -10.86 5.12
N LEU A 346 11.85 -9.76 5.83
CA LEU A 346 11.30 -8.57 5.22
C LEU A 346 12.33 -7.84 4.31
N ASP A 347 13.60 -7.80 4.71
CA ASP A 347 14.74 -7.36 3.89
C ASP A 347 14.89 -8.18 2.61
N ALA A 348 14.83 -9.52 2.71
CA ALA A 348 14.88 -10.42 1.56
C ALA A 348 13.69 -10.24 0.61
N ALA A 349 12.48 -10.06 1.15
CA ALA A 349 11.27 -9.84 0.37
C ALA A 349 11.30 -8.49 -0.38
N LEU A 350 11.71 -7.40 0.27
CA LEU A 350 11.88 -6.09 -0.37
C LEU A 350 12.95 -6.10 -1.47
N LYS A 351 14.06 -6.81 -1.25
CA LYS A 351 15.11 -6.98 -2.28
C LYS A 351 14.58 -7.71 -3.51
N TYR A 352 13.79 -8.77 -3.32
CA TYR A 352 13.12 -9.48 -4.40
C TYR A 352 12.11 -8.60 -5.15
N ILE A 353 11.26 -7.85 -4.44
CA ILE A 353 10.29 -6.91 -5.05
C ILE A 353 11.03 -5.89 -5.93
N ASN A 354 12.06 -5.24 -5.39
CA ASN A 354 12.81 -4.19 -6.08
C ASN A 354 13.65 -4.72 -7.27
N ALA A 355 14.14 -5.96 -7.20
CA ALA A 355 14.92 -6.57 -8.27
C ALA A 355 14.07 -7.22 -9.37
N THR A 356 12.90 -7.77 -9.02
CA THR A 356 12.13 -8.65 -9.92
C THR A 356 10.73 -8.12 -10.25
N LEU A 357 9.99 -7.57 -9.28
CA LEU A 357 8.55 -7.26 -9.47
C LEU A 357 8.25 -5.82 -9.88
N VAL A 358 9.05 -4.84 -9.44
CA VAL A 358 8.85 -3.43 -9.82
C VAL A 358 9.00 -3.22 -11.32
N ASN A 359 10.02 -3.83 -11.94
CA ASN A 359 10.31 -3.69 -13.38
C ASN A 359 9.72 -4.80 -14.26
N LYS A 360 8.84 -5.67 -13.71
CA LYS A 360 8.19 -6.74 -14.47
C LYS A 360 7.21 -6.14 -15.49
N ASN A 361 7.48 -6.24 -16.80
CA ASN A 361 6.58 -5.76 -17.88
C ASN A 361 5.30 -6.64 -18.04
N ASP A 362 4.90 -7.37 -17.00
CA ASP A 362 3.84 -8.38 -16.97
C ASP A 362 3.06 -8.26 -15.65
N TYR A 363 1.90 -8.91 -15.58
CA TYR A 363 0.94 -8.90 -14.48
C TYR A 363 1.50 -9.40 -13.14
N ILE A 364 0.83 -9.08 -12.02
CA ILE A 364 1.16 -9.67 -10.71
C ILE A 364 0.36 -10.96 -10.55
N THR A 365 1.09 -12.07 -10.41
CA THR A 365 0.50 -13.42 -10.32
C THR A 365 0.42 -13.90 -8.88
N LEU A 366 -0.39 -14.94 -8.63
CA LEU A 366 -0.43 -15.64 -7.37
C LEU A 366 0.95 -16.18 -6.99
N LYS A 367 1.73 -16.66 -7.96
CA LYS A 367 3.11 -17.12 -7.74
C LYS A 367 4.00 -16.00 -7.21
N ASP A 368 3.86 -14.77 -7.70
CA ASP A 368 4.62 -13.62 -7.18
C ASP A 368 4.27 -13.32 -5.71
N ILE A 369 2.99 -13.49 -5.32
CA ILE A 369 2.52 -13.33 -3.93
C ILE A 369 3.08 -14.44 -3.03
N LEU A 370 3.07 -15.70 -3.48
CA LEU A 370 3.68 -16.82 -2.75
C LEU A 370 5.20 -16.64 -2.59
N GLU A 371 5.89 -16.11 -3.61
CA GLU A 371 7.32 -15.80 -3.54
C GLU A 371 7.64 -14.61 -2.60
N ILE A 372 6.75 -13.62 -2.48
CA ILE A 372 6.86 -12.61 -1.42
C ILE A 372 6.73 -13.28 -0.05
N HIS A 373 5.67 -14.06 0.18
CA HIS A 373 5.40 -14.72 1.46
C HIS A 373 6.54 -15.67 1.89
N ARG A 374 7.07 -16.45 0.93
CA ARG A 374 8.24 -17.33 1.11
C ARG A 374 9.49 -16.62 1.63
N ARG A 375 9.67 -15.34 1.28
CA ARG A 375 10.79 -14.53 1.79
C ARG A 375 10.45 -13.89 3.13
N VAL A 376 9.21 -13.45 3.35
CA VAL A 376 8.72 -12.92 4.63
C VAL A 376 8.88 -13.93 5.77
N LEU A 377 8.41 -15.17 5.60
CA LEU A 377 8.53 -16.21 6.63
C LEU A 377 9.78 -17.08 6.51
N GLY A 378 10.50 -17.11 5.39
CA GLY A 378 11.57 -18.10 5.12
C GLY A 378 12.78 -18.14 6.08
N HIS A 379 12.89 -17.19 7.03
CA HIS A 379 13.85 -17.26 8.14
C HIS A 379 13.20 -17.65 9.49
N VAL A 380 11.88 -17.51 9.63
CA VAL A 380 11.09 -17.80 10.85
C VAL A 380 10.45 -19.19 10.73
N ASP A 381 9.66 -19.41 9.69
CA ASP A 381 9.09 -20.71 9.31
C ASP A 381 9.36 -20.98 7.81
N PRO A 382 10.39 -21.78 7.49
CA PRO A 382 10.71 -22.17 6.12
C PRO A 382 9.83 -23.30 5.58
N ILE A 383 8.93 -23.88 6.38
CA ILE A 383 8.03 -24.98 5.99
C ILE A 383 6.70 -24.42 5.48
N GLU A 384 6.11 -23.49 6.22
CA GLU A 384 4.89 -22.75 5.81
C GLU A 384 5.22 -21.57 4.86
N GLY A 385 6.51 -21.25 4.70
CA GLY A 385 7.03 -20.17 3.85
C GLY A 385 6.64 -20.27 2.37
N GLY A 386 5.58 -19.55 2.01
CA GLY A 386 5.02 -19.50 0.65
C GLY A 386 3.98 -20.57 0.34
N GLU A 387 3.45 -21.26 1.36
CA GLU A 387 2.38 -22.25 1.26
C GLU A 387 1.06 -21.72 1.85
N PHE A 388 -0.09 -22.21 1.40
CA PHE A 388 -1.39 -21.85 2.00
C PHE A 388 -1.64 -22.62 3.31
N ARG A 389 -2.28 -21.96 4.27
CA ARG A 389 -2.65 -22.59 5.56
C ARG A 389 -3.62 -23.76 5.34
N ARG A 390 -3.43 -24.80 6.14
CA ARG A 390 -4.24 -26.04 6.10
C ARG A 390 -5.32 -26.09 7.19
N THR A 391 -5.27 -25.14 8.12
CA THR A 391 -6.14 -25.03 9.30
C THR A 391 -6.97 -23.75 9.25
N GLN A 392 -8.00 -23.68 10.10
CA GLN A 392 -8.74 -22.43 10.33
C GLN A 392 -8.05 -21.57 11.39
N VAL A 393 -8.07 -20.26 11.20
CA VAL A 393 -7.48 -19.26 12.11
C VAL A 393 -8.53 -18.21 12.50
N TYR A 394 -8.25 -17.43 13.55
CA TYR A 394 -9.12 -16.40 14.09
C TYR A 394 -8.31 -15.11 14.28
N VAL A 395 -8.81 -13.98 13.75
CA VAL A 395 -8.00 -12.76 13.57
C VAL A 395 -8.73 -11.58 14.24
N GLY A 396 -8.62 -11.52 15.58
CA GLY A 396 -9.41 -10.58 16.39
C GLY A 396 -10.90 -10.87 16.24
N GLY A 397 -11.67 -9.87 15.76
CA GLY A 397 -13.09 -10.03 15.43
C GLY A 397 -13.39 -10.69 14.08
N HIS A 398 -12.38 -10.97 13.25
CA HIS A 398 -12.56 -11.55 11.90
C HIS A 398 -12.36 -13.07 11.89
N ILE A 399 -13.27 -13.76 11.21
CA ILE A 399 -13.16 -15.19 10.89
C ILE A 399 -12.96 -15.30 9.37
N PRO A 400 -11.73 -15.53 8.89
CA PRO A 400 -11.47 -15.64 7.45
C PRO A 400 -12.08 -16.92 6.85
N PRO A 401 -12.17 -17.02 5.51
CA PRO A 401 -12.69 -18.20 4.81
C PRO A 401 -11.99 -19.52 5.17
N GLY A 402 -12.65 -20.64 4.90
CA GLY A 402 -12.10 -21.97 5.20
C GLY A 402 -10.88 -22.30 4.32
N PRO A 403 -9.93 -23.13 4.81
CA PRO A 403 -8.73 -23.48 4.04
C PRO A 403 -9.05 -24.15 2.69
N GLY A 404 -10.19 -24.85 2.58
CA GLY A 404 -10.66 -25.44 1.32
C GLY A 404 -11.09 -24.42 0.25
N ASP A 405 -11.48 -23.20 0.65
CA ASP A 405 -11.90 -22.15 -0.28
C ASP A 405 -10.72 -21.35 -0.85
N LEU A 406 -9.55 -21.40 -0.19
CA LEU A 406 -8.42 -20.49 -0.46
C LEU A 406 -7.93 -20.53 -1.91
N ALA A 407 -7.87 -21.71 -2.53
CA ALA A 407 -7.46 -21.83 -3.93
C ALA A 407 -8.41 -21.07 -4.89
N ILE A 408 -9.72 -21.14 -4.64
CA ILE A 408 -10.75 -20.45 -5.43
C ILE A 408 -10.68 -18.94 -5.15
N LEU A 409 -10.57 -18.54 -3.89
CA LEU A 409 -10.57 -17.13 -3.48
C LEU A 409 -9.29 -16.40 -3.93
N MET A 410 -8.13 -17.06 -3.86
CA MET A 410 -6.87 -16.50 -4.34
C MET A 410 -6.80 -16.43 -5.88
N GLY A 411 -7.39 -17.40 -6.60
CA GLY A 411 -7.56 -17.30 -8.05
C GLY A 411 -8.53 -16.18 -8.46
N ARG A 412 -9.63 -15.98 -7.71
CA ARG A 412 -10.52 -14.81 -7.89
C ARG A 412 -9.80 -13.50 -7.59
N PHE A 413 -8.91 -13.48 -6.59
CA PHE A 413 -8.11 -12.30 -6.23
C PHE A 413 -7.07 -11.96 -7.31
N GLU A 414 -6.37 -12.96 -7.87
CA GLU A 414 -5.47 -12.81 -9.02
C GLU A 414 -6.20 -12.29 -10.26
N ASN A 415 -7.39 -12.82 -10.56
CA ASN A 415 -8.23 -12.32 -11.65
C ASN A 415 -8.69 -10.86 -11.40
N TRP A 416 -9.02 -10.49 -10.17
CA TRP A 416 -9.37 -9.11 -9.82
C TRP A 416 -8.17 -8.16 -9.93
N LEU A 417 -6.99 -8.57 -9.43
CA LEU A 417 -5.73 -7.80 -9.47
C LEU A 417 -5.31 -7.41 -10.89
N ASN A 418 -5.75 -8.16 -11.91
CA ASN A 418 -5.38 -7.98 -13.30
C ASN A 418 -6.60 -7.70 -14.21
N SER A 419 -7.71 -7.23 -13.62
CA SER A 419 -8.96 -6.90 -14.34
C SER A 419 -8.96 -5.49 -14.92
N GLU A 420 -9.71 -5.26 -16.02
CA GLU A 420 -9.86 -3.93 -16.63
C GLU A 420 -10.40 -2.89 -15.61
N GLN A 421 -11.24 -3.30 -14.67
CA GLN A 421 -11.79 -2.41 -13.64
C GLN A 421 -10.71 -1.80 -12.75
N VAL A 422 -9.65 -2.54 -12.39
CA VAL A 422 -8.59 -1.99 -11.51
C VAL A 422 -7.63 -1.07 -12.25
N PHE A 423 -7.46 -1.21 -13.57
CA PHE A 423 -6.69 -0.26 -14.38
C PHE A 423 -7.38 1.11 -14.54
N LEU A 424 -8.68 1.20 -14.26
CA LEU A 424 -9.43 2.44 -14.17
C LEU A 424 -9.46 3.05 -12.75
N MET A 425 -8.91 2.36 -11.74
CA MET A 425 -8.83 2.88 -10.36
C MET A 425 -7.56 3.71 -10.16
N HIS A 426 -7.65 4.73 -9.30
CA HIS A 426 -6.45 5.44 -8.85
C HIS A 426 -5.47 4.46 -8.15
N PRO A 427 -4.15 4.51 -8.41
CA PRO A 427 -3.21 3.54 -7.87
C PRO A 427 -3.21 3.39 -6.35
N VAL A 428 -3.48 4.48 -5.61
CA VAL A 428 -3.55 4.45 -4.14
C VAL A 428 -4.80 3.71 -3.66
N LYS A 429 -5.94 3.90 -4.34
CA LYS A 429 -7.17 3.14 -4.09
C LYS A 429 -7.00 1.67 -4.44
N TYR A 430 -6.44 1.36 -5.60
CA TYR A 430 -6.14 -0.01 -6.04
C TYR A 430 -5.23 -0.74 -5.05
N ALA A 431 -4.11 -0.13 -4.63
CA ALA A 431 -3.19 -0.73 -3.67
C ALA A 431 -3.82 -0.95 -2.29
N ALA A 432 -4.64 -0.02 -1.79
CA ALA A 432 -5.38 -0.17 -0.55
C ALA A 432 -6.46 -1.28 -0.62
N MET A 433 -7.17 -1.39 -1.75
CA MET A 433 -8.12 -2.48 -2.01
C MET A 433 -7.44 -3.85 -2.09
N ALA A 434 -6.27 -3.92 -2.75
CA ALA A 434 -5.47 -5.14 -2.84
C ALA A 434 -4.94 -5.59 -1.47
N HIS A 435 -4.45 -4.64 -0.66
CA HIS A 435 -4.06 -4.88 0.73
C HIS A 435 -5.22 -5.48 1.53
N TYR A 436 -6.38 -4.81 1.55
CA TYR A 436 -7.53 -5.24 2.35
C TYR A 436 -8.03 -6.62 1.91
N LYS A 437 -8.18 -6.87 0.60
CA LYS A 437 -8.60 -8.17 0.07
C LYS A 437 -7.68 -9.31 0.52
N LEU A 438 -6.36 -9.13 0.50
CA LEU A 438 -5.43 -10.17 0.93
C LEU A 438 -5.49 -10.41 2.45
N VAL A 439 -5.59 -9.36 3.27
CA VAL A 439 -5.77 -9.48 4.73
C VAL A 439 -7.08 -10.18 5.09
N HIS A 440 -8.16 -9.91 4.35
CA HIS A 440 -9.49 -10.46 4.58
C HIS A 440 -9.60 -11.95 4.19
N ILE A 441 -8.99 -12.36 3.07
CA ILE A 441 -8.89 -13.79 2.68
C ILE A 441 -7.99 -14.56 3.66
N HIS A 442 -6.91 -13.91 4.13
CA HIS A 442 -5.97 -14.45 5.13
C HIS A 442 -5.42 -15.84 4.72
N PRO A 443 -4.76 -15.99 3.57
CA PRO A 443 -4.43 -17.30 2.99
C PRO A 443 -3.27 -18.05 3.67
N PHE A 444 -2.50 -17.39 4.54
CA PHE A 444 -1.31 -17.94 5.18
C PHE A 444 -1.53 -18.18 6.69
N SER A 445 -0.69 -19.01 7.30
CA SER A 445 -0.73 -19.32 8.74
C SER A 445 -0.22 -18.15 9.60
N ASP A 446 0.86 -17.50 9.15
CA ASP A 446 1.35 -16.21 9.61
C ASP A 446 1.77 -15.35 8.40
N GLY A 447 2.32 -14.15 8.58
CA GLY A 447 2.89 -13.33 7.51
C GLY A 447 1.88 -12.55 6.67
N ASN A 448 0.57 -12.77 6.86
CA ASN A 448 -0.51 -12.13 6.08
C ASN A 448 -0.43 -10.59 6.07
N GLY A 449 -0.28 -9.94 7.22
CA GLY A 449 -0.19 -8.47 7.32
C GLY A 449 1.07 -7.91 6.65
N ARG A 450 2.24 -8.50 6.97
CA ARG A 450 3.54 -8.17 6.35
C ARG A 450 3.49 -8.32 4.82
N THR A 451 2.96 -9.43 4.32
CA THR A 451 2.81 -9.71 2.87
C THR A 451 1.83 -8.75 2.20
N SER A 452 0.74 -8.36 2.87
CA SER A 452 -0.24 -7.42 2.31
C SER A 452 0.31 -6.00 2.18
N ARG A 453 1.10 -5.54 3.16
CA ARG A 453 1.83 -4.25 3.08
C ARG A 453 2.91 -4.27 2.00
N LEU A 454 3.55 -5.41 1.76
CA LEU A 454 4.49 -5.58 0.64
C LEU A 454 3.81 -5.60 -0.73
N LEU A 455 2.66 -6.28 -0.87
CA LEU A 455 1.88 -6.27 -2.11
C LEU A 455 1.39 -4.85 -2.43
N MET A 456 0.82 -4.15 -1.45
CA MET A 456 0.44 -2.74 -1.56
C MET A 456 1.60 -1.87 -2.10
N ASN A 457 2.78 -1.98 -1.49
CA ASN A 457 3.95 -1.21 -1.93
C ASN A 457 4.48 -1.66 -3.30
N THR A 458 4.35 -2.94 -3.66
CA THR A 458 4.70 -3.44 -5.00
C THR A 458 3.84 -2.78 -6.08
N LEU A 459 2.53 -2.67 -5.84
CA LEU A 459 1.59 -2.00 -6.75
C LEU A 459 1.87 -0.49 -6.84
N LEU A 460 2.11 0.17 -5.71
CA LEU A 460 2.45 1.60 -5.66
C LEU A 460 3.77 1.92 -6.38
N MET A 461 4.83 1.12 -6.17
CA MET A 461 6.11 1.30 -6.86
C MET A 461 6.03 1.07 -8.36
N ARG A 462 5.18 0.12 -8.82
CA ARG A 462 4.87 -0.06 -10.25
C ARG A 462 4.12 1.13 -10.84
N ALA A 463 3.25 1.77 -10.06
CA ALA A 463 2.63 3.06 -10.40
C ALA A 463 3.54 4.28 -10.17
N GLY A 464 4.82 4.08 -9.85
CA GLY A 464 5.82 5.14 -9.73
C GLY A 464 5.77 5.97 -8.44
N TYR A 465 5.00 5.55 -7.43
CA TYR A 465 5.00 6.10 -6.07
C TYR A 465 6.14 5.48 -5.22
N PRO A 466 6.63 6.18 -4.18
CA PRO A 466 7.55 5.59 -3.22
C PRO A 466 6.85 4.49 -2.38
N PRO A 467 7.61 3.53 -1.80
CA PRO A 467 7.06 2.54 -0.87
C PRO A 467 6.54 3.23 0.40
N VAL A 468 5.26 3.00 0.72
CA VAL A 468 4.56 3.68 1.81
C VAL A 468 4.92 3.09 3.17
N ILE A 469 4.96 3.97 4.18
CA ILE A 469 5.28 3.62 5.56
C ILE A 469 4.04 3.82 6.44
N ILE A 470 3.40 2.72 6.82
CA ILE A 470 2.40 2.72 7.89
C ILE A 470 3.18 2.69 9.21
N GLN A 471 3.15 3.78 9.97
CA GLN A 471 3.89 3.88 11.24
C GLN A 471 3.25 3.02 12.33
N LYS A 472 4.06 2.34 13.15
CA LYS A 472 3.57 1.45 14.22
C LYS A 472 2.76 2.17 15.31
N GLN A 473 2.95 3.48 15.46
CA GLN A 473 2.14 4.37 16.30
C GLN A 473 0.65 4.38 15.86
N HIS A 474 0.37 4.18 14.57
CA HIS A 474 -0.98 4.11 14.01
C HIS A 474 -1.56 2.69 14.00
N ARG A 475 -0.97 1.72 14.74
CA ARG A 475 -1.44 0.32 14.82
C ARG A 475 -2.94 0.22 15.13
N HIS A 476 -3.44 1.03 16.06
CA HIS A 476 -4.88 1.10 16.37
C HIS A 476 -5.69 1.48 15.14
N LYS A 477 -5.49 2.71 14.60
CA LYS A 477 -6.22 3.22 13.41
C LYS A 477 -6.18 2.25 12.22
N TYR A 478 -5.04 1.60 12.00
CA TYR A 478 -4.87 0.59 10.96
C TYR A 478 -5.83 -0.61 11.14
N TYR A 479 -5.95 -1.16 12.35
CA TYR A 479 -6.93 -2.23 12.61
C TYR A 479 -8.37 -1.70 12.69
N ASP A 480 -8.60 -0.50 13.24
CA ASP A 480 -9.93 0.13 13.30
C ASP A 480 -10.51 0.30 11.88
N PHE A 481 -9.71 0.81 10.93
CA PHE A 481 -10.14 0.95 9.53
C PHE A 481 -10.25 -0.38 8.78
N LEU A 482 -9.49 -1.41 9.14
CA LEU A 482 -9.71 -2.77 8.62
C LEU A 482 -11.02 -3.38 9.16
N GLN A 483 -11.39 -3.08 10.41
CA GLN A 483 -12.67 -3.51 10.98
C GLN A 483 -13.85 -2.80 10.30
N LEU A 484 -13.77 -1.50 10.04
CA LEU A 484 -14.79 -0.78 9.27
C LEU A 484 -14.90 -1.31 7.82
N ALA A 485 -13.80 -1.72 7.21
CA ALA A 485 -13.82 -2.37 5.90
C ALA A 485 -14.50 -3.75 5.95
N ASN A 486 -14.35 -4.53 7.04
CA ASN A 486 -15.11 -5.77 7.27
C ASN A 486 -16.61 -5.51 7.49
N GLU A 487 -16.97 -4.37 8.07
CA GLU A 487 -18.37 -3.94 8.29
C GLU A 487 -19.03 -3.32 7.05
N GLY A 488 -18.25 -3.06 5.99
CA GLY A 488 -18.74 -2.71 4.64
C GLY A 488 -18.24 -1.38 4.07
N ASP A 489 -17.51 -0.56 4.83
CA ASP A 489 -16.95 0.70 4.33
C ASP A 489 -15.41 0.68 4.33
N ILE A 490 -14.84 0.46 3.15
CA ILE A 490 -13.39 0.47 2.92
C ILE A 490 -12.81 1.89 2.77
N ARG A 491 -13.65 2.91 2.53
CA ARG A 491 -13.17 4.26 2.17
C ARG A 491 -12.31 4.91 3.26
N PRO A 492 -12.58 4.74 4.58
CA PRO A 492 -11.67 5.18 5.63
C PRO A 492 -10.27 4.53 5.55
N PHE A 493 -10.18 3.24 5.22
CA PHE A 493 -8.90 2.56 5.01
C PHE A 493 -8.16 3.11 3.78
N VAL A 494 -8.86 3.37 2.68
CA VAL A 494 -8.28 4.01 1.48
C VAL A 494 -7.73 5.41 1.80
N ARG A 495 -8.48 6.22 2.56
CA ARG A 495 -8.04 7.56 3.03
C ARG A 495 -6.83 7.47 3.96
N PHE A 496 -6.75 6.46 4.82
CA PHE A 496 -5.60 6.21 5.68
C PHE A 496 -4.32 5.81 4.90
N ILE A 497 -4.46 5.03 3.82
CA ILE A 497 -3.34 4.74 2.92
C ILE A 497 -2.96 5.99 2.10
N ALA A 498 -3.92 6.84 1.70
CA ALA A 498 -3.65 8.14 1.08
C ALA A 498 -2.86 9.09 2.02
N ASP A 499 -3.29 9.20 3.28
CA ASP A 499 -2.58 9.86 4.39
C ASP A 499 -1.11 9.40 4.53
N CYS A 500 -0.88 8.09 4.54
CA CYS A 500 0.46 7.53 4.65
C CYS A 500 1.29 7.73 3.36
N THR A 501 0.66 7.70 2.20
CA THR A 501 1.29 8.03 0.90
C THR A 501 1.73 9.49 0.87
N GLU A 502 0.88 10.40 1.34
CA GLU A 502 1.15 11.83 1.43
C GLU A 502 2.36 12.12 2.33
N ARG A 503 2.34 11.65 3.58
CA ARG A 503 3.47 11.81 4.52
C ARG A 503 4.77 11.22 3.98
N THR A 504 4.69 10.13 3.22
CA THR A 504 5.86 9.52 2.57
C THR A 504 6.39 10.42 1.46
N LEU A 505 5.53 10.91 0.56
CA LEU A 505 5.92 11.83 -0.52
C LEU A 505 6.51 13.14 0.02
N ASP A 506 5.89 13.72 1.04
CA ASP A 506 6.33 14.99 1.64
C ASP A 506 7.71 14.84 2.31
N LEU A 507 8.01 13.71 2.94
CA LEU A 507 9.35 13.39 3.46
C LEU A 507 10.41 13.39 2.34
N TYR A 508 10.12 12.77 1.20
CA TYR A 508 11.03 12.74 0.06
C TYR A 508 11.19 14.11 -0.60
N LEU A 509 10.10 14.88 -0.78
CA LEU A 509 10.11 16.21 -1.39
C LEU A 509 10.85 17.22 -0.51
N TRP A 510 10.61 17.20 0.81
CA TRP A 510 11.35 18.03 1.76
C TRP A 510 12.84 17.69 1.75
N ALA A 511 13.20 16.41 1.85
CA ALA A 511 14.58 15.94 1.85
C ALA A 511 15.32 16.13 0.51
N THR A 512 14.62 16.45 -0.59
CA THR A 512 15.23 16.71 -1.90
C THR A 512 15.16 18.18 -2.33
N SER A 513 14.53 19.04 -1.54
CA SER A 513 14.50 20.48 -1.77
C SER A 513 15.86 21.16 -1.51
N GLU A 514 16.18 22.18 -2.32
CA GLU A 514 17.45 22.91 -2.22
C GLU A 514 17.58 23.77 -0.96
N LEU A 515 16.48 23.96 -0.21
CA LEU A 515 16.42 24.63 1.08
C LEU A 515 16.65 23.69 2.28
N SER A 516 17.30 22.54 2.04
CA SER A 516 17.78 21.63 3.10
C SER A 516 19.00 22.22 3.84
N HIS A 517 18.79 23.33 4.53
CA HIS A 517 19.66 23.78 5.61
C HIS A 517 19.92 22.63 6.59
N PRO A 518 21.11 22.54 7.21
CA PRO A 518 21.39 21.49 8.18
C PRO A 518 20.37 21.57 9.32
N VAL A 519 19.56 20.53 9.43
CA VAL A 519 18.50 20.40 10.43
C VAL A 519 19.13 20.60 11.82
N PRO A 520 18.73 21.64 12.58
CA PRO A 520 18.95 21.64 14.01
C PRO A 520 18.26 20.39 14.54
N LEU A 521 19.03 19.48 15.13
CA LEU A 521 18.55 18.18 15.58
C LEU A 521 17.26 18.40 16.38
N LEU A 522 16.21 17.59 16.10
CA LEU A 522 14.94 17.64 16.85
C LEU A 522 15.27 17.78 18.33
N ALA A 523 14.81 18.88 18.93
CA ALA A 523 15.16 19.20 20.30
C ALA A 523 14.80 18.02 21.19
N GLN A 524 15.82 17.39 21.77
CA GLN A 524 15.59 16.66 23.00
C GLN A 524 15.28 17.76 24.02
N ASP A 525 14.07 17.73 24.59
CA ASP A 525 13.70 18.64 25.67
C ASP A 525 14.61 18.35 26.86
N SER A 526 15.73 19.07 26.93
CA SER A 526 16.56 19.16 28.11
C SER A 526 15.72 19.84 29.17
N MET A 527 15.23 19.05 30.13
CA MET A 527 14.51 19.58 31.29
C MET A 527 15.49 20.36 32.19
N ASP A 528 15.64 21.64 31.89
CA ASP A 528 16.07 22.64 32.87
C ASP A 528 15.47 24.02 32.55
N GLU A 529 15.36 24.84 33.60
CA GLU A 529 14.87 26.23 33.66
C GLU A 529 13.42 26.54 33.23
N GLY A 530 12.75 27.44 34.00
CA GLY A 530 11.75 28.34 33.40
C GLY A 530 10.35 28.46 34.01
N MET A 531 10.03 28.01 35.23
CA MET A 531 8.74 28.40 35.85
C MET A 531 8.73 29.91 36.20
N PRO A 532 7.77 30.71 35.73
CA PRO A 532 7.74 32.15 36.00
C PRO A 532 7.22 32.43 37.41
N LEU A 533 8.06 33.02 38.27
CA LEU A 533 7.62 33.51 39.58
C LEU A 533 6.97 34.89 39.49
N ILE A 534 5.87 35.03 40.23
CA ILE A 534 5.03 36.23 40.30
C ILE A 534 5.58 37.19 41.36
N ASN A 535 5.44 38.49 41.08
CA ASN A 535 5.54 39.68 41.95
C ASN A 535 6.10 39.52 43.37
N SER A 536 7.11 40.34 43.65
CA SER A 536 7.53 40.74 44.99
C SER A 536 6.38 41.18 45.91
N PHE A 537 6.28 40.60 47.10
CA PHE A 537 5.79 41.30 48.30
C PHE A 537 6.29 40.63 49.60
N ASP A 538 7.11 41.37 50.35
CA ASP A 538 7.32 41.43 51.83
C ASP A 538 7.36 40.17 52.75
N GLY A 539 8.18 40.27 53.81
CA GLY A 539 7.81 39.71 55.14
C GLY A 539 8.50 38.45 55.70
N SER A 540 9.44 38.66 56.65
CA SER A 540 9.76 37.84 57.85
C SER A 540 10.32 36.39 57.79
N GLU A 541 11.47 36.21 58.47
CA GLU A 541 11.91 35.15 59.43
C GLU A 541 11.79 33.63 59.10
N GLY A 542 12.76 32.79 59.53
CA GLY A 542 12.65 31.32 59.37
C GLY A 542 13.74 30.38 59.94
N GLY A 543 15.00 30.47 59.50
CA GLY A 543 16.17 29.77 60.09
C GLY A 543 16.39 28.25 59.84
N SER A 544 17.68 27.83 59.83
CA SER A 544 18.22 26.44 59.88
C SER A 544 17.94 25.48 58.69
N GLY A 545 18.90 24.68 58.18
CA GLY A 545 20.34 24.55 58.47
C GLY A 545 20.98 23.31 57.78
N ALA A 546 22.31 23.32 57.58
CA ALA A 546 23.14 22.32 56.83
C ALA A 546 22.82 22.20 55.31
N GLY A 547 23.73 21.82 54.40
CA GLY A 547 25.08 21.23 54.51
C GLY A 547 25.05 19.77 53.99
N ASP A 548 25.83 19.32 52.99
CA ASP A 548 27.05 19.84 52.36
C ASP A 548 27.07 19.70 50.82
N THR A 549 28.06 20.31 50.15
CA THR A 549 28.32 20.20 48.70
C THR A 549 29.61 19.41 48.41
N ILE A 550 29.56 18.42 47.51
CA ILE A 550 30.77 17.76 46.96
C ILE A 550 30.70 17.75 45.42
N ARG A 551 31.86 17.90 44.77
CA ARG A 551 32.01 18.22 43.34
C ARG A 551 32.11 17.00 42.43
N ILE A 552 31.74 17.23 41.17
CA ILE A 552 31.98 16.35 40.02
C ILE A 552 33.49 16.14 39.81
N GLY A 553 33.89 14.91 39.47
CA GLY A 553 35.18 14.58 38.86
C GLY A 553 34.95 13.86 37.52
N VAL A 554 35.63 14.29 36.47
CA VAL A 554 35.52 13.72 35.11
C VAL A 554 36.73 12.85 34.80
N ILE A 555 36.49 11.67 34.21
CA ILE A 555 37.43 10.87 33.42
C ILE A 555 36.68 10.38 32.19
#